data_AF-A0A7W8QPN9-F1
#
_entry.id   AF-A0A7W8QPN9-F1
#
_cell.length_a   1.000
_cell.length_b   1.000
_cell.length_c   1.000
_cell.angle_alpha   90.00
_cell.angle_beta   90.00
_cell.angle_gamma   90.00
#
_symmetry.space_group_name_H-M   'P 1'
#
loop_
_entity.id
_entity.type
_entity.pdbx_description
1 polymer ?
#
loop_
_entity_poly.entity_id
_entity_poly.type
_entity_poly.pdbx_seq_one_letter_code
_entity_poly.pdbx_strand_id
1 'polypeptide(L)'
;MSRDRTVSAKVNAKGEITELKFHTSKYRTMAPAELSAAVLDVIGRARAEMEQQVADAFGSLAPGTPESRAEVIRGGDPSAFLADLGLDEPPGHPRT
;
A
#
# COMPACT_ATOMS: atom_id res chain seq x y z
N MET A 1 4.10 -19.62 -4.04
CA MET A 1 3.08 -20.68 -3.87
C MET A 1 2.62 -20.62 -2.42
N SER A 2 1.43 -20.05 -2.16
CA SER A 2 0.95 -19.76 -0.81
C SER A 2 0.69 -21.05 -0.01
N ARG A 3 1.27 -21.11 1.18
CA ARG A 3 1.05 -22.14 2.19
C ARG A 3 -0.24 -21.85 3.00
N ASP A 4 -1.02 -20.85 2.57
CA ASP A 4 -1.77 -19.93 3.45
C ASP A 4 -3.22 -19.70 3.04
N ARG A 5 -3.89 -20.64 2.38
CA ARG A 5 -5.37 -20.59 2.28
C ARG A 5 -6.09 -20.76 3.63
N THR A 6 -5.34 -20.76 4.74
CA THR A 6 -5.82 -20.81 6.11
C THR A 6 -6.42 -19.49 6.57
N VAL A 7 -5.95 -18.34 6.07
CA VAL A 7 -6.37 -17.01 6.53
C VAL A 7 -6.52 -16.05 5.34
N SER A 8 -7.57 -15.21 5.35
CA SER A 8 -7.73 -14.08 4.44
C SER A 8 -8.01 -12.80 5.23
N ALA A 9 -7.53 -11.66 4.74
CA ALA A 9 -7.85 -10.34 5.27
C ALA A 9 -8.43 -9.45 4.16
N LYS A 10 -9.29 -8.51 4.55
CA LYS A 10 -9.74 -7.41 3.68
C LYS A 10 -9.37 -6.08 4.29
N VAL A 11 -8.99 -5.16 3.43
CA VAL A 11 -8.62 -3.79 3.78
C VAL A 11 -9.47 -2.85 2.94
N ASN A 12 -9.97 -1.77 3.54
CA ASN A 12 -10.68 -0.73 2.80
C ASN A 12 -9.69 0.29 2.18
N ALA A 13 -10.19 1.22 1.36
CA ALA A 13 -9.35 2.24 0.72
C ALA A 13 -8.61 3.18 1.70
N LYS A 14 -8.94 3.15 3.00
CA LYS A 14 -8.23 3.91 4.06
C LYS A 14 -7.08 3.12 4.70
N GLY A 15 -6.85 1.88 4.29
CA GLY A 15 -5.88 1.00 4.95
C GLY A 15 -6.39 0.32 6.22
N GLU A 16 -7.69 0.41 6.52
CA GLU A 16 -8.28 -0.21 7.69
C GLU A 16 -8.67 -1.66 7.39
N ILE A 17 -8.33 -2.58 8.31
CA ILE A 17 -8.77 -3.98 8.20
C ILE A 17 -10.27 -4.05 8.49
N THR A 18 -11.03 -4.52 7.51
CA THR A 18 -12.49 -4.66 7.61
C THR A 18 -12.93 -6.10 7.83
N GLU A 19 -12.08 -7.08 7.50
CA GLU A 19 -12.38 -8.50 7.68
C GLU A 19 -11.09 -9.28 7.91
N LEU A 20 -11.14 -10.24 8.84
CA LEU A 20 -10.12 -11.28 9.00
C LEU A 20 -10.85 -12.63 9.15
N LYS A 21 -10.55 -13.59 8.26
CA LYS A 21 -11.25 -14.87 8.21
C LYS A 21 -10.28 -16.04 8.25
N PHE A 22 -10.56 -16.98 9.14
CA PHE A 22 -9.87 -18.27 9.20
C PHE A 22 -10.72 -19.31 8.46
N HIS A 23 -10.17 -19.90 7.40
CA HIS A 23 -10.91 -20.84 6.54
C HIS A 23 -10.93 -22.27 7.06
N THR A 24 -10.03 -22.61 7.99
CA THR A 24 -9.94 -23.94 8.59
C THR A 24 -9.59 -23.82 10.08
N SER A 25 -9.68 -24.91 10.83
CA SER A 25 -9.25 -24.98 12.22
C SER A 25 -7.74 -25.22 12.40
N LYS A 26 -6.96 -25.33 11.31
CA LYS A 26 -5.51 -25.61 11.35
C LYS A 26 -4.72 -24.60 12.18
N TYR A 27 -5.20 -23.36 12.30
CA TYR A 27 -4.58 -22.33 13.15
C TYR A 27 -4.45 -22.77 14.61
N ARG A 28 -5.31 -23.67 15.10
CA ARG A 28 -5.28 -24.16 16.49
C ARG A 28 -4.06 -25.02 16.81
N THR A 29 -3.46 -25.64 15.80
CA THR A 29 -2.29 -26.51 15.95
C THR A 29 -0.99 -25.83 15.49
N MET A 30 -1.06 -24.58 15.02
CA MET A 30 0.12 -23.82 14.58
C MET A 30 0.90 -23.32 15.79
N ALA A 31 2.23 -23.26 15.66
CA ALA A 31 3.03 -22.55 16.64
C ALA A 31 2.61 -21.06 16.66
N PRO A 32 2.60 -20.38 17.83
CA PRO A 32 2.17 -18.98 17.92
C PRO A 32 2.90 -18.04 16.96
N ALA A 33 4.20 -18.26 16.75
CA ALA A 33 5.01 -17.49 15.81
C ALA A 33 4.61 -17.75 14.35
N GLU A 34 4.30 -19.00 13.99
CA GLU A 34 3.85 -19.35 12.63
C GLU A 34 2.48 -18.71 12.33
N LEU A 35 1.58 -18.71 13.31
CA LEU A 35 0.27 -18.08 13.17
C LEU A 35 0.39 -16.55 13.01
N SER A 36 1.21 -15.92 13.85
CA SER A 36 1.47 -14.48 13.77
C SER A 36 2.04 -14.08 12.40
N ALA A 37 3.05 -14.83 11.92
CA ALA A 37 3.64 -14.60 10.61
C ALA A 37 2.63 -14.75 9.47
N ALA A 38 1.77 -15.77 9.52
CA ALA A 38 0.74 -16.00 8.50
C ALA A 38 -0.30 -14.86 8.47
N VAL A 39 -0.71 -14.34 9.63
CA VAL A 39 -1.66 -13.22 9.71
C VAL A 39 -1.02 -11.94 9.16
N LEU A 40 0.22 -11.63 9.57
CA LEU A 40 0.94 -10.44 9.09
C LEU A 40 1.19 -10.49 7.58
N ASP A 41 1.56 -11.65 7.04
CA ASP A 41 1.73 -11.85 5.59
C ASP A 41 0.44 -11.56 4.81
N VAL A 42 -0.69 -12.10 5.27
CA VAL A 42 -1.99 -11.89 4.62
C VAL A 42 -2.44 -10.43 4.68
N ILE A 43 -2.22 -9.75 5.81
CA ILE A 43 -2.53 -8.32 5.96
C ILE A 43 -1.62 -7.48 5.06
N GLY A 44 -0.33 -7.78 5.01
CA GLY A 44 0.62 -7.09 4.14
C GLY A 44 0.24 -7.20 2.68
N ARG A 45 -0.15 -8.41 2.22
CA ARG A 45 -0.66 -8.62 0.87
C ARG A 45 -1.94 -7.85 0.58
N ALA A 46 -2.92 -7.89 1.48
CA ALA A 46 -4.18 -7.15 1.32
C ALA A 46 -3.95 -5.63 1.24
N ARG A 47 -2.99 -5.10 2.00
CA ARG A 47 -2.62 -3.69 1.94
C ARG A 47 -1.95 -3.33 0.60
N ALA A 48 -1.01 -4.15 0.13
CA ALA A 48 -0.36 -3.93 -1.16
C ALA A 48 -1.36 -3.96 -2.33
N GLU A 49 -2.30 -4.91 -2.31
CA GLU A 49 -3.40 -4.97 -3.29
C GLU A 49 -4.30 -3.73 -3.23
N MET A 50 -4.60 -3.23 -2.04
CA MET A 50 -5.35 -1.98 -1.86
C MET A 50 -4.59 -0.77 -2.40
N GLU A 51 -3.30 -0.63 -2.09
CA GLU A 51 -2.46 0.48 -2.59
C GLU A 51 -2.42 0.48 -4.12
N GLN A 52 -2.33 -0.70 -4.72
CA GLN A 52 -2.37 -0.84 -6.17
C GLN A 52 -3.74 -0.47 -6.77
N GLN A 53 -4.84 -0.92 -6.15
CA GLN A 53 -6.20 -0.53 -6.60
C GLN A 53 -6.45 0.97 -6.48
N VAL A 54 -5.96 1.62 -5.42
CA VAL A 54 -6.04 3.07 -5.25
C VAL A 54 -5.21 3.79 -6.31
N ALA A 55 -3.98 3.30 -6.57
CA ALA A 55 -3.13 3.85 -7.62
C ALA A 55 -3.75 3.70 -9.01
N ASP A 56 -4.38 2.57 -9.31
CA ASP A 56 -5.05 2.34 -10.60
C ASP A 56 -6.30 3.21 -10.76
N ALA A 57 -7.10 3.37 -9.69
CA ALA A 57 -8.33 4.16 -9.72
C ALA A 57 -8.09 5.67 -9.78
N PHE A 58 -7.07 6.17 -9.09
CA PHE A 58 -6.80 7.60 -8.95
C PHE A 58 -5.54 8.06 -9.68
N GLY A 59 -4.75 7.15 -10.26
CA GLY A 59 -3.49 7.47 -10.91
C GLY A 59 -3.61 8.39 -12.13
N SER A 60 -4.76 8.43 -12.80
CA SER A 60 -4.97 9.41 -13.88
C SER A 60 -5.32 10.81 -13.36
N LEU A 61 -5.85 10.90 -12.14
CA LEU A 61 -6.26 12.15 -11.49
C LEU A 61 -5.16 12.71 -10.56
N ALA A 62 -4.25 11.84 -10.13
CA ALA A 62 -3.14 12.21 -9.27
C ALA A 62 -2.13 13.06 -10.06
N PRO A 63 -1.70 14.21 -9.51
CA PRO A 63 -0.69 15.05 -10.13
C PRO A 63 0.63 14.31 -10.38
N GLY A 64 1.42 14.81 -11.32
CA GLY A 64 2.73 14.26 -11.66
C GLY A 64 2.70 12.95 -12.44
N THR A 65 3.90 12.52 -12.82
CA THR A 65 4.13 11.33 -13.65
C THR A 65 3.90 10.03 -12.87
N PRO A 66 3.55 8.92 -13.55
CA PRO A 66 3.42 7.61 -12.90
C PRO A 66 4.68 7.21 -12.12
N GLU A 67 5.86 7.54 -12.65
CA GLU A 67 7.15 7.24 -12.03
C GLU A 67 7.37 8.06 -10.75
N SER A 68 7.10 9.37 -10.75
CA SER A 68 7.29 10.22 -9.57
C SER A 68 6.32 9.84 -8.44
N ARG A 69 5.08 9.48 -8.79
CA ARG A 69 4.07 8.98 -7.84
C ARG A 69 4.45 7.64 -7.22
N ALA A 70 4.95 6.70 -8.03
CA ALA A 70 5.40 5.40 -7.54
C ALA A 70 6.58 5.51 -6.56
N GLU A 71 7.44 6.52 -6.73
CA GLU A 71 8.54 6.80 -5.80
C GLU A 71 8.03 7.27 -4.43
N VAL A 72 7.07 8.21 -4.40
CA VAL A 72 6.44 8.69 -3.16
C VAL A 72 5.70 7.57 -2.43
N ILE A 73 4.93 6.75 -3.15
CA ILE A 73 4.16 5.63 -2.56
C ILE A 73 5.09 4.60 -1.90
N ARG A 74 6.26 4.35 -2.49
CA ARG A 74 7.29 3.45 -1.94
C ARG A 74 8.07 4.05 -0.76
N GLY A 75 7.83 5.33 -0.42
CA GLY A 75 8.55 6.05 0.63
C GLY A 75 9.95 6.51 0.22
N GLY A 76 10.20 6.67 -1.09
CA GLY A 76 11.44 7.18 -1.64
C GLY A 76 11.52 8.72 -1.64
N ASP A 77 12.39 9.26 -2.50
CA ASP A 77 12.59 10.71 -2.62
C ASP A 77 11.40 11.39 -3.32
N PRO A 78 10.71 12.35 -2.68
CA PRO A 78 9.57 13.04 -3.27
C PRO A 78 9.93 14.17 -4.23
N SER A 79 11.22 14.50 -4.43
CA SER A 79 11.65 15.70 -5.17
C SER A 79 11.08 15.79 -6.59
N ALA A 80 11.08 14.67 -7.33
CA ALA A 80 10.51 14.62 -8.68
C ALA A 80 8.99 14.87 -8.69
N PHE A 81 8.28 14.36 -7.69
CA PHE A 81 6.84 14.56 -7.55
C PHE A 81 6.49 16.01 -7.17
N LEU A 82 7.32 16.65 -6.34
CA LEU A 82 7.17 18.06 -5.98
C LEU A 82 7.45 18.98 -7.18
N ALA A 83 8.46 18.68 -7.99
CA ALA A 83 8.73 19.42 -9.22
C ALA A 83 7.58 19.29 -10.23
N ASP A 84 7.04 18.08 -10.41
CA ASP A 84 5.85 17.83 -11.23
C ASP A 84 4.61 18.65 -10.76
N LEU A 85 4.55 18.96 -9.46
CA LEU A 85 3.51 19.78 -8.85
C LEU A 85 3.79 21.30 -8.91
N GLY A 86 4.97 21.70 -9.38
CA GLY A 86 5.45 23.09 -9.32
C GLY A 86 5.72 23.57 -7.89
N LEU A 87 6.00 22.66 -6.98
CA LEU A 87 6.29 22.92 -5.55
C LEU A 87 7.79 22.83 -5.23
N ASP A 88 8.65 22.66 -6.25
CA ASP A 88 10.11 22.74 -6.10
C ASP A 88 10.64 24.18 -6.07
N GLU A 89 9.80 25.16 -6.44
CA GLU A 89 10.17 26.57 -6.45
C GLU A 89 10.27 27.10 -4.99
N PRO A 90 11.42 27.66 -4.57
CA PRO A 90 11.48 28.37 -3.31
C PRO A 90 10.53 29.58 -3.35
N PRO A 91 9.80 29.89 -2.25
CA PRO A 91 8.87 31.02 -2.25
C PRO A 91 9.63 32.33 -2.50
N GLY A 92 9.48 32.90 -3.69
CA GLY A 92 9.75 34.32 -3.96
C GLY A 92 10.81 34.66 -5.00
N HIS A 93 10.72 34.16 -6.24
CA HIS A 93 11.40 34.82 -7.37
C HIS A 93 10.39 35.21 -8.46
N PRO A 94 10.08 36.51 -8.65
CA PRO A 94 9.26 36.94 -9.77
C PRO A 94 10.01 36.69 -11.09
N ARG A 95 9.30 36.16 -12.09
CA ARG A 95 9.80 36.04 -13.46
C ARG A 95 10.00 37.44 -14.05
N THR A 96 11.26 37.86 -14.20
CA THR A 96 11.68 38.96 -15.08
C THR A 96 12.14 38.42 -16.41
#